data_AF-A0A2M7MQ57-F1
#
_entry.id   AF-A0A2M7MQ57-F1
#
_cell.length_a   1.000
_cell.length_b   1.000
_cell.length_c   1.000
_cell.angle_alpha   90.00
_cell.angle_beta   90.00
_cell.angle_gamma   90.00
#
_symmetry.space_group_name_H-M   'P 1'
#
loop_
_entity.id
_entity.type
_entity.pdbx_description
1 polymer ?
#
loop_
_entity_poly.entity_id
_entity_poly.type
_entity_poly.pdbx_seq_one_letter_code
_entity_poly.pdbx_strand_id
1 'polypeptide(L)' 'TDEQITVDFNHPLAGEDLTFDVELLTIRDATEEELAHGHAHGGHGHHHH' A
#
# COMPACT_ATOMS: atom_id res chain seq x y z
N THR A 1 -26.84 30.95 -10.82
CA THR A 1 -26.94 29.48 -10.92
C THR A 1 -25.53 28.94 -10.98
N ASP A 2 -24.88 28.85 -9.82
CA ASP A 2 -23.58 28.15 -9.66
C ASP A 2 -23.89 26.74 -9.15
N GLU A 3 -24.58 25.96 -9.98
CA GLU A 3 -25.12 24.63 -9.61
C GLU A 3 -24.21 23.48 -10.09
N GLN A 4 -22.92 23.73 -10.31
CA GLN A 4 -22.00 22.70 -10.81
C GLN A 4 -20.75 22.57 -9.93
N ILE A 5 -20.43 21.32 -9.60
CA ILE A 5 -19.24 20.93 -8.85
C ILE A 5 -18.36 20.09 -9.79
N THR A 6 -17.07 20.40 -9.85
CA THR A 6 -16.09 19.59 -10.58
C THR A 6 -15.56 18.49 -9.66
N VAL A 7 -15.58 17.25 -10.13
CA VAL A 7 -15.07 16.10 -9.40
C VAL A 7 -13.96 15.46 -10.20
N ASP A 8 -12.85 15.17 -9.52
CA ASP A 8 -11.76 14.35 -10.03
C ASP A 8 -11.68 13.06 -9.20
N PHE A 9 -11.73 11.92 -9.88
CA PHE A 9 -11.67 10.58 -9.28
C PHE A 9 -10.28 9.95 -9.39
N ASN A 10 -9.31 10.65 -9.96
CA ASN A 10 -7.93 10.19 -9.96
C ASN A 10 -7.41 10.10 -8.53
N HIS A 11 -6.46 9.18 -8.31
CA HIS A 11 -5.76 9.12 -7.04
C HIS A 11 -5.10 10.48 -6.75
N PRO A 12 -5.02 10.95 -5.49
CA PRO A 12 -4.45 12.28 -5.16
C PRO A 12 -3.02 12.53 -5.65
N LEU A 13 -2.29 11.47 -5.99
CA LEU A 13 -0.91 11.50 -6.50
C LEU A 13 -0.82 11.15 -7.99
N ALA A 14 -1.94 11.10 -8.72
CA ALA A 14 -1.93 10.82 -10.15
C ALA A 14 -1.29 11.98 -10.92
N GLY A 15 -0.26 11.69 -11.71
CA GLY A 15 0.50 12.70 -12.44
C GLY A 15 1.64 13.35 -11.65
N GLU A 16 1.82 12.98 -10.38
CA GLU A 16 2.92 13.46 -9.54
C GLU A 16 4.13 12.52 -9.62
N ASP A 17 5.33 13.09 -9.73
CA ASP A 17 6.58 12.34 -9.59
C ASP A 17 6.87 12.08 -8.11
N LEU A 18 6.92 10.81 -7.70
CA LEU A 18 7.20 10.43 -6.32
C LEU A 18 8.68 10.08 -6.16
N THR A 19 9.38 10.84 -5.31
CA THR A 19 10.79 10.59 -4.95
C THR A 19 10.86 10.03 -3.53
N PHE A 20 11.56 8.92 -3.36
CA PHE A 20 11.76 8.27 -2.07
C PHE A 20 13.25 8.06 -1.79
N ASP A 21 13.62 8.24 -0.52
CA ASP A 21 14.87 7.74 0.03
C ASP A 21 14.55 6.43 0.78
N VAL A 22 15.22 5.33 0.42
CA VAL A 22 14.88 3.98 0.89
C VAL A 22 16.13 3.27 1.38
N GLU A 23 16.00 2.61 2.53
CA GLU A 23 17.02 1.74 3.11
C GLU A 23 16.48 0.31 3.26
N LEU A 24 17.33 -0.69 2.99
CA LEU A 24 17.01 -2.10 3.21
C LEU A 24 17.34 -2.51 4.65
N LEU A 25 16.30 -2.76 5.44
CA LEU A 25 16.46 -3.13 6.85
C LEU A 25 16.68 -4.64 7.04
N THR A 26 15.88 -5.49 6.38
CA THR A 26 15.94 -6.95 6.53
C THR A 26 15.48 -7.67 5.26
N ILE A 27 15.94 -8.91 5.09
CA ILE A 27 15.53 -9.83 4.02
C ILE A 27 15.27 -11.20 4.65
N ARG A 28 14.17 -11.83 4.26
CA ARG A 28 13.82 -13.21 4.64
C ARG A 28 13.00 -13.88 3.55
N ASP A 29 12.93 -15.19 3.59
CA ASP A 29 11.99 -15.95 2.76
C ASP A 29 10.54 -15.74 3.26
N ALA A 30 9.60 -15.74 2.31
CA ALA A 30 8.16 -15.70 2.59
C ALA A 30 7.68 -17.06 3.11
N THR A 31 6.70 -17.07 4.01
CA THR A 31 6.05 -18.31 4.45
C THR A 31 5.06 -18.83 3.40
N GLU A 32 4.63 -20.09 3.49
CA GLU A 32 3.61 -20.65 2.59
C GLU A 32 2.29 -19.86 2.63
N GLU A 33 1.90 -19.36 3.79
CA GLU A 33 0.69 -18.54 3.97
C GLU A 33 0.81 -17.18 3.28
N GLU A 34 1.95 -16.49 3.46
CA GLU A 34 2.19 -15.19 2.81
C GLU A 34 2.22 -15.32 1.28
N LEU A 35 2.77 -16.43 0.78
CA LEU A 35 2.72 -16.76 -0.65
C LEU A 35 1.29 -16.99 -1.13
N ALA A 36 0.46 -17.70 -0.35
CA ALA A 36 -0.94 -17.95 -0.68
C ALA A 36 -1.80 -16.67 -0.66
N HIS A 37 -1.54 -15.74 0.27
CA HIS A 37 -2.27 -14.48 0.40
C HIS A 37 -1.73 -13.33 -0.47
N GLY A 38 -0.49 -13.45 -0.97
CA GLY A 38 0.13 -12.46 -1.84
C GLY A 38 0.63 -11.19 -1.15
N HIS A 39 0.74 -11.19 0.19
CA HIS A 39 1.29 -10.07 0.94
C HIS A 39 2.00 -10.54 2.22
N ALA A 40 2.96 -9.73 2.69
CA ALA A 40 3.67 -10.02 3.92
C ALA A 40 2.74 -9.89 5.13
N HIS A 41 2.82 -10.87 6.03
CA HIS A 41 2.20 -10.82 7.33
C HIS A 41 3.27 -10.26 8.28
N GLY A 42 3.23 -8.95 8.53
CA GLY A 42 4.18 -8.30 9.44
C GLY A 42 4.11 -8.89 10.86
N GLY A 43 5.08 -8.56 11.71
CA GLY A 43 5.13 -9.05 13.11
C GLY A 43 3.96 -8.63 14.01
N HIS A 44 3.00 -7.85 13.50
CA HIS A 44 1.75 -7.47 14.18
C HIS A 44 0.51 -8.20 13.62
N GLY A 45 0.70 -9.32 12.91
CA GLY A 45 -0.38 -10.23 12.53
C GLY A 45 -1.06 -10.77 13.77
N HIS A 46 -2.09 -10.07 14.23
CA HIS A 46 -2.87 -10.44 15.39
C HIS A 46 -3.48 -11.83 15.16
N HIS A 47 -2.97 -12.82 15.90
CA HIS A 47 -3.73 -14.01 16.25
C HIS A 47 -4.96 -13.55 17.05
N HIS A 48 -6.07 -13.29 16.38
CA HIS A 48 -7.38 -13.33 17.01
C HIS A 48 -8.09 -14.55 16.44
N HIS A 49 -8.17 -15.57 17.29
CA HIS A 49 -9.02 -16.73 17.10
C HIS A 49 -10.48 -16.36 17.33
#